data_AF-A0A182G9S3-F1
#
_entry.id   AF-A0A182G9S3-F1
#
_cell.length_a   1.000
_cell.length_b   1.000
_cell.length_c   1.000
_cell.angle_alpha   90.00
_cell.angle_beta   90.00
_cell.angle_gamma   90.00
#
_symmetry.space_group_name_H-M   'P 1'
#
loop_
_entity.id
_entity.type
_entity.pdbx_description
1 polymer ?
#
loop_
_entity_poly.entity_id
_entity_poly.type
_entity_poly.pdbx_seq_one_letter_code
_entity_poly.pdbx_strand_id
1 'polypeptide(L)'
;MVMGILKTIGGRLDYDWIKFSITGMPQGFKCLRKFLKRFKIGKDDVIMANKVITILSVVLFAFVISTTVLAVQKNDLEAENEELRAQLDSTPTEFSSTTTDTEETTLEPSAPTTTISMETSPAPTTVTTQAPTTEPPQDPSFYRLPGTVVPVHYDLWLHPNLEDGTFSGRVAIDVTVLSRTRQFVLHSSGLTINGYPTFKPETTTSMLTTYNFDLEREFLTITINNIQDILPDTNGTLTIEFSGTMSGKIVGLYSSSYPGDNGETM
;
A
#
# COMPACT_ATOMS: atom_id res chain seq x y z
N MET A 1 -24.18 23.73 29.73
CA MET A 1 -25.33 22.84 29.99
C MET A 1 -24.99 21.48 29.39
N VAL A 2 -24.82 20.38 30.13
CA VAL A 2 -24.98 20.11 31.58
C VAL A 2 -23.66 19.57 32.18
N MET A 3 -23.46 19.70 33.49
CA MET A 3 -22.30 19.14 34.21
C MET A 3 -22.44 17.61 34.39
N GLY A 4 -21.43 16.84 33.99
CA GLY A 4 -21.35 15.39 34.24
C GLY A 4 -20.09 15.02 35.03
N ILE A 5 -20.20 14.92 36.36
CA ILE A 5 -19.08 14.52 37.23
C ILE A 5 -19.05 12.99 37.34
N LEU A 6 -17.98 12.36 36.83
CA LEU A 6 -17.62 11.00 37.24
C LEU A 6 -16.45 11.03 38.24
N LYS A 7 -16.52 10.12 39.21
CA LYS A 7 -15.66 10.09 40.41
C LYS A 7 -14.58 9.02 40.26
N THR A 8 -13.32 9.42 40.26
CA THR A 8 -12.17 8.52 40.11
C THR A 8 -12.06 7.50 41.25
N ILE A 9 -12.22 6.21 40.95
CA ILE A 9 -11.86 5.07 41.81
C ILE A 9 -11.38 3.93 40.90
N GLY A 10 -10.25 3.29 41.23
CA GLY A 10 -9.69 2.15 40.48
C GLY A 10 -8.84 2.57 39.28
N GLY A 11 -7.52 2.52 39.40
CA GLY A 11 -6.61 3.10 38.42
C GLY A 11 -6.11 2.13 37.34
N ARG A 12 -6.42 2.44 36.08
CA ARG A 12 -5.53 2.21 34.92
C ARG A 12 -5.93 3.18 33.81
N LEU A 13 -5.12 4.22 33.57
CA LEU A 13 -5.34 5.14 32.46
C LEU A 13 -4.81 4.49 31.18
N ASP A 14 -5.70 4.22 30.24
CA ASP A 14 -5.33 3.72 28.92
C ASP A 14 -5.17 4.91 27.95
N TYR A 15 -4.05 4.95 27.22
CA TYR A 15 -3.59 6.14 26.49
C TYR A 15 -3.68 5.99 24.96
N ASP A 16 -4.65 5.23 24.46
CA ASP A 16 -4.74 4.82 23.05
C ASP A 16 -5.50 5.82 22.13
N TRP A 17 -5.54 7.11 22.49
CA TRP A 17 -6.10 8.16 21.61
C TRP A 17 -5.05 8.82 20.70
N ILE A 18 -3.77 8.47 20.82
CA ILE A 18 -2.67 9.12 20.08
C ILE A 18 -2.13 8.22 18.96
N LYS A 19 -2.81 8.25 17.80
CA LYS A 19 -2.14 8.08 16.50
C LYS A 19 -2.82 8.87 15.39
N PHE A 20 -2.42 10.14 15.31
CA PHE A 20 -2.80 11.08 14.27
C PHE A 20 -2.36 10.59 12.88
N SER A 21 -3.19 10.77 11.86
CA SER A 21 -2.83 10.41 10.48
C SER A 21 -1.75 11.32 9.91
N ILE A 22 -0.87 10.76 9.07
CA ILE A 22 0.26 11.45 8.43
C ILE A 22 -0.07 11.84 6.96
N THR A 23 -1.19 11.36 6.42
CA THR A 23 -1.59 11.53 5.00
C THR A 23 -2.26 12.88 4.69
N GLY A 24 -1.69 13.98 5.19
CA GLY A 24 -2.24 15.34 4.99
C GLY A 24 -1.24 16.50 5.07
N MET A 25 0.07 16.25 5.28
CA MET A 25 1.05 17.34 5.37
C MET A 25 1.59 17.80 4.01
N PRO A 26 1.61 19.12 3.72
CA PRO A 26 2.19 19.67 2.48
C PRO A 26 3.72 19.56 2.45
N GLN A 27 4.29 19.75 1.26
CA GLN A 27 5.66 19.34 0.88
C GLN A 27 6.82 20.00 1.66
N GLY A 28 6.57 21.02 2.49
CA GLY A 28 7.60 21.70 3.29
C GLY A 28 8.18 20.88 4.46
N PHE A 29 7.43 19.93 5.03
CA PHE A 29 7.77 19.28 6.32
C PHE A 29 8.82 18.15 6.23
N LYS A 30 9.81 18.27 5.33
CA LYS A 30 10.86 17.26 5.10
C LYS A 30 11.73 17.00 6.35
N CYS A 31 12.03 18.03 7.16
CA CYS A 31 12.75 17.87 8.42
C CYS A 31 11.94 17.09 9.47
N LEU A 32 10.63 17.36 9.60
CA LEU A 32 9.76 16.70 10.58
C LEU A 32 9.60 15.20 10.27
N ARG A 33 9.46 14.83 8.99
CA ARG A 33 9.50 13.41 8.55
C ARG A 33 10.83 12.72 8.92
N LYS A 34 11.96 13.43 8.88
CA LYS A 34 13.29 12.89 9.23
C LYS A 34 13.49 12.78 10.75
N PHE A 35 12.89 13.68 11.53
CA PHE A 35 12.85 13.64 12.99
C PHE A 35 12.00 12.47 13.50
N LEU A 36 10.76 12.34 13.03
CA LEU A 36 9.83 11.27 13.41
C LEU A 36 10.38 9.87 13.06
N LYS A 37 11.11 9.71 11.94
CA LYS A 37 11.78 8.45 11.59
C LYS A 37 12.88 8.01 12.56
N ARG A 38 13.41 8.90 13.43
CA ARG A 38 14.37 8.51 14.48
C ARG A 38 13.70 8.04 15.78
N PHE A 39 12.39 8.24 15.94
CA PHE A 39 11.67 7.95 17.18
C PHE A 39 11.04 6.53 17.19
N LYS A 40 11.84 5.51 16.91
CA LYS A 40 11.40 4.09 16.92
C LYS A 40 11.50 3.53 18.35
N ILE A 41 10.43 3.71 19.12
CA ILE A 41 10.31 3.26 20.52
C ILE A 41 10.31 1.72 20.59
N GLY A 42 11.18 1.17 21.45
CA GLY A 42 11.16 -0.24 21.87
C GLY A 42 10.04 -0.51 22.88
N LYS A 43 9.67 -1.77 23.08
CA LYS A 43 8.43 -2.14 23.78
C LYS A 43 8.42 -1.80 25.28
N ASP A 44 9.60 -1.67 25.89
CA ASP A 44 9.76 -1.69 27.34
C ASP A 44 10.34 -0.37 27.88
N ASP A 45 9.51 0.68 27.98
CA ASP A 45 9.83 1.83 28.86
C ASP A 45 8.62 2.78 29.11
N VAL A 46 7.80 2.50 30.14
CA VAL A 46 6.68 3.39 30.56
C VAL A 46 7.18 4.79 30.95
N ILE A 47 8.43 4.86 31.45
CA ILE A 47 9.09 6.12 31.82
C ILE A 47 9.39 6.98 30.58
N MET A 48 9.73 6.36 29.43
CA MET A 48 9.94 7.10 28.19
C MET A 48 8.62 7.54 27.56
N ALA A 49 7.56 6.72 27.63
CA ALA A 49 6.25 7.12 27.14
C ALA A 49 5.77 8.45 27.76
N ASN A 50 5.90 8.60 29.09
CA ASN A 50 5.51 9.83 29.78
C ASN A 50 6.40 11.04 29.40
N LYS A 51 7.71 10.83 29.18
CA LYS A 51 8.63 11.87 28.68
C LYS A 51 8.33 12.28 27.24
N VAL A 52 7.88 11.36 26.40
CA VAL A 52 7.47 11.66 25.01
C VAL A 52 6.18 12.48 25.00
N ILE A 53 5.22 12.17 25.87
CA ILE A 53 3.96 12.93 26.01
C ILE A 53 4.23 14.40 26.40
N THR A 54 5.14 14.65 27.35
CA THR A 54 5.47 16.03 27.78
C THR A 54 6.27 16.81 26.73
N ILE A 55 7.17 16.15 25.99
CA ILE A 55 7.87 16.79 24.86
C ILE A 55 6.87 17.12 23.74
N LEU A 56 5.96 16.19 23.42
CA LEU A 56 4.96 16.38 22.37
C LEU A 56 3.97 17.51 22.70
N SER A 57 3.50 17.62 23.95
CA SER A 57 2.58 18.69 24.34
C SER A 57 3.22 20.09 24.25
N VAL A 58 4.48 20.23 24.66
CA VAL A 58 5.23 21.50 24.52
C VAL A 58 5.43 21.88 23.05
N VAL A 59 5.78 20.91 22.19
CA VAL A 59 5.96 21.14 20.74
C VAL A 59 4.63 21.53 20.07
N LEU A 60 3.52 20.88 20.42
CA LEU A 60 2.19 21.23 19.89
C LEU A 60 1.75 22.63 20.36
N PHE A 61 1.99 22.99 21.62
CA PHE A 61 1.64 24.31 22.15
C PHE A 61 2.44 25.43 21.46
N ALA A 62 3.76 25.22 21.27
CA ALA A 62 4.60 26.15 20.51
C ALA A 62 4.18 26.27 19.03
N PHE A 63 3.76 25.16 18.41
CA PHE A 63 3.23 25.16 17.04
C PHE A 63 1.94 25.99 16.94
N VAL A 64 0.99 25.82 17.86
CA VAL A 64 -0.26 26.60 17.89
C VAL A 64 0.03 28.10 18.00
N ILE A 65 0.91 28.52 18.93
CA ILE A 65 1.33 29.92 19.06
C ILE A 65 1.99 30.43 17.78
N SER A 66 2.85 29.64 17.14
CA SER A 66 3.47 30.02 15.87
C SER A 66 2.44 30.19 14.75
N THR A 67 1.39 29.35 14.70
CA THR A 67 0.33 29.47 13.69
C THR A 67 -0.59 30.66 13.93
N THR A 68 -0.90 31.04 15.18
CA THR A 68 -1.73 32.22 15.45
C THR A 68 -0.98 33.52 15.16
N VAL A 69 0.32 33.59 15.48
CA VAL A 69 1.16 34.75 15.11
C VAL A 69 1.27 34.91 13.59
N LEU A 70 1.50 33.81 12.84
CA LEU A 70 1.48 33.86 11.38
C LEU A 70 0.12 34.27 10.80
N ALA A 71 -0.99 33.84 11.42
CA ALA A 71 -2.33 34.21 10.98
C ALA A 71 -2.62 35.71 11.18
N VAL A 72 -2.21 36.29 12.32
CA VAL A 72 -2.33 37.75 12.54
C VAL A 72 -1.50 38.52 11.51
N GLN A 73 -0.22 38.18 11.37
CA GLN A 73 0.67 38.82 10.38
C GLN A 73 0.16 38.69 8.93
N LYS A 74 -0.52 37.60 8.60
CA LYS A 74 -1.15 37.42 7.28
C LYS A 74 -2.39 38.30 7.10
N ASN A 75 -3.25 38.41 8.12
CA ASN A 75 -4.44 39.26 8.05
C ASN A 75 -4.06 40.74 7.83
N ASP A 76 -3.04 41.22 8.55
CA ASP A 76 -2.54 42.59 8.40
C ASP A 76 -2.00 42.86 6.97
N LEU A 77 -1.34 41.86 6.37
CA LEU A 77 -0.81 41.90 4.99
C LEU A 77 -1.89 41.80 3.90
N GLU A 78 -3.02 41.11 4.16
CA GLU A 78 -4.12 41.02 3.20
C GLU A 78 -4.93 42.33 3.13
N ALA A 79 -5.01 43.09 4.23
CA ALA A 79 -5.62 44.43 4.25
C ALA A 79 -4.87 45.45 3.36
N GLU A 80 -3.54 45.49 3.44
CA GLU A 80 -2.70 46.38 2.61
C GLU A 80 -2.83 46.04 1.10
N ASN A 81 -3.01 44.76 0.77
CA ASN A 81 -3.24 44.31 -0.60
C ASN A 81 -4.63 44.70 -1.15
N GLU A 82 -5.63 44.94 -0.31
CA GLU A 82 -6.97 45.38 -0.75
C GLU A 82 -6.98 46.89 -1.06
N GLU A 83 -6.29 47.70 -0.25
CA GLU A 83 -6.10 49.14 -0.50
C GLU A 83 -5.30 49.40 -1.79
N LEU A 84 -4.24 48.63 -2.05
CA LEU A 84 -3.46 48.68 -3.30
C LEU A 84 -4.28 48.32 -4.54
N ARG A 85 -5.29 47.45 -4.41
CA ARG A 85 -6.17 47.05 -5.54
C ARG A 85 -7.25 48.08 -5.82
N ALA A 86 -7.76 48.77 -4.79
CA ALA A 86 -8.69 49.88 -4.96
C ALA A 86 -8.09 51.06 -5.76
N GLN A 87 -6.76 51.25 -5.70
CA GLN A 87 -6.05 52.29 -6.47
C GLN A 87 -5.82 51.94 -7.95
N LEU A 88 -6.08 50.70 -8.38
CA LEU A 88 -5.85 50.25 -9.76
C LEU A 88 -7.11 50.35 -10.66
N ASP A 89 -8.28 50.61 -10.09
CA ASP A 89 -9.57 50.65 -10.82
C ASP A 89 -9.95 52.08 -11.29
N SER A 90 -9.17 53.10 -10.90
CA SER A 90 -9.45 54.50 -11.22
C SER A 90 -8.64 55.04 -12.42
N THR A 91 -9.30 55.12 -13.57
CA THR A 91 -8.88 55.80 -14.84
C THR A 91 -8.14 54.88 -15.85
N PRO A 92 -8.44 54.96 -17.18
CA PRO A 92 -8.18 53.85 -18.11
C PRO A 92 -7.24 54.20 -19.30
N THR A 93 -7.18 53.31 -20.30
CA THR A 93 -6.72 53.57 -21.70
C THR A 93 -5.17 53.53 -21.83
N GLU A 94 -4.51 52.89 -22.81
CA GLU A 94 -4.85 52.47 -24.19
C GLU A 94 -3.87 51.39 -24.74
N PHE A 95 -4.21 50.72 -25.87
CA PHE A 95 -3.29 50.03 -26.83
C PHE A 95 -2.36 48.86 -26.35
N SER A 96 -1.82 47.95 -27.18
CA SER A 96 -2.27 47.39 -28.47
C SER A 96 -1.56 46.05 -28.83
N SER A 97 -2.33 45.05 -29.30
CA SER A 97 -2.06 44.11 -30.44
C SER A 97 -0.77 43.25 -30.61
N THR A 98 -0.97 42.05 -31.21
CA THR A 98 -0.13 41.41 -32.27
C THR A 98 1.15 40.62 -31.89
N THR A 99 1.58 39.50 -32.52
CA THR A 99 0.97 38.47 -33.44
C THR A 99 1.97 37.30 -33.68
N THR A 100 1.55 36.02 -33.58
CA THR A 100 2.07 34.78 -34.28
C THR A 100 3.60 34.45 -34.16
N ASP A 101 4.35 33.50 -34.79
CA ASP A 101 4.29 32.39 -35.82
C ASP A 101 5.56 31.45 -35.58
N THR A 102 5.93 30.34 -36.27
CA THR A 102 5.29 29.10 -36.84
C THR A 102 6.36 28.22 -37.58
N GLU A 103 6.09 26.92 -37.85
CA GLU A 103 6.80 25.98 -38.82
C GLU A 103 8.30 25.57 -38.57
N GLU A 104 8.90 24.50 -39.14
CA GLU A 104 8.47 23.18 -39.72
C GLU A 104 9.68 22.20 -39.89
N THR A 105 9.41 20.91 -40.23
CA THR A 105 10.17 20.01 -41.14
C THR A 105 11.56 19.41 -40.77
N THR A 106 12.11 18.33 -41.35
CA THR A 106 11.68 16.98 -41.89
C THR A 106 12.94 16.28 -42.46
N LEU A 107 13.07 14.93 -42.44
CA LEU A 107 13.58 14.04 -43.54
C LEU A 107 14.19 12.68 -43.09
N GLU A 108 14.12 11.72 -44.04
CA GLU A 108 14.52 10.29 -44.02
C GLU A 108 15.61 10.04 -45.12
N PRO A 109 15.95 8.82 -45.61
CA PRO A 109 16.05 7.46 -45.03
C PRO A 109 17.40 6.74 -45.36
N SER A 110 17.64 5.50 -44.87
CA SER A 110 18.37 4.42 -45.59
C SER A 110 18.46 3.08 -44.83
N ALA A 111 18.46 1.95 -45.56
CA ALA A 111 18.76 0.57 -45.12
C ALA A 111 19.61 -0.15 -46.21
N PRO A 112 20.28 -1.32 -45.98
CA PRO A 112 19.57 -2.62 -46.12
C PRO A 112 20.13 -3.88 -45.36
N THR A 113 19.21 -4.71 -44.85
CA THR A 113 19.08 -6.19 -45.01
C THR A 113 20.12 -7.23 -44.47
N THR A 114 19.60 -8.43 -44.11
CA THR A 114 20.23 -9.77 -43.94
C THR A 114 21.01 -10.04 -42.62
N THR A 115 21.02 -11.23 -41.99
CA THR A 115 20.56 -12.60 -42.36
C THR A 115 19.99 -13.39 -41.15
N ILE A 116 19.07 -14.34 -41.37
CA ILE A 116 18.60 -15.32 -40.36
C ILE A 116 19.47 -16.59 -40.40
N SER A 117 19.92 -17.08 -39.25
CA SER A 117 20.49 -18.42 -39.08
C SER A 117 19.78 -19.18 -37.97
N MET A 118 19.15 -20.31 -38.30
CA MET A 118 18.78 -21.34 -37.32
C MET A 118 19.87 -22.41 -37.34
N GLU A 119 20.47 -22.72 -36.19
CA GLU A 119 21.44 -23.82 -36.07
C GLU A 119 21.05 -24.76 -34.93
N THR A 120 20.66 -25.98 -35.30
CA THR A 120 20.37 -27.07 -34.36
C THR A 120 21.67 -27.78 -33.97
N SER A 121 22.09 -27.66 -32.71
CA SER A 121 23.29 -28.33 -32.19
C SER A 121 22.96 -29.25 -31.00
N PRO A 122 22.96 -30.58 -31.19
CA PRO A 122 22.86 -31.55 -30.09
C PRO A 122 24.26 -31.92 -29.55
N ALA A 123 24.55 -31.54 -28.31
CA ALA A 123 25.77 -31.92 -27.58
C ALA A 123 25.42 -32.65 -26.26
N PRO A 124 26.28 -33.56 -25.77
CA PRO A 124 25.80 -34.71 -24.99
C PRO A 124 25.59 -34.48 -23.49
N THR A 125 24.62 -35.20 -22.94
CA THR A 125 24.36 -35.31 -21.49
C THR A 125 25.47 -36.09 -20.78
N THR A 126 26.40 -35.40 -20.14
CA THR A 126 27.32 -36.01 -19.17
C THR A 126 26.57 -36.31 -17.87
N VAL A 127 26.18 -37.57 -17.66
CA VAL A 127 25.50 -38.01 -16.43
C VAL A 127 26.50 -38.12 -15.28
N THR A 128 26.67 -37.03 -14.52
CA THR A 128 27.43 -37.04 -13.26
C THR A 128 26.50 -37.46 -12.11
N THR A 129 26.50 -38.75 -11.78
CA THR A 129 25.74 -39.30 -10.64
C THR A 129 26.25 -38.74 -9.31
N GLN A 130 25.59 -37.71 -8.80
CA GLN A 130 25.75 -37.29 -7.41
C GLN A 130 24.89 -38.19 -6.51
N ALA A 131 25.45 -38.64 -5.38
CA ALA A 131 24.70 -39.45 -4.42
C ALA A 131 23.65 -38.59 -3.70
N PRO A 132 22.42 -39.08 -3.48
CA PRO A 132 21.40 -38.32 -2.78
C PRO A 132 21.74 -38.17 -1.29
N THR A 133 21.96 -36.93 -0.85
CA THR A 133 21.90 -36.59 0.57
C THR A 133 20.45 -36.74 1.03
N THR A 134 20.15 -37.81 1.76
CA THR A 134 18.80 -38.06 2.29
C THR A 134 18.48 -37.09 3.41
N GLU A 135 17.75 -36.01 3.10
CA GLU A 135 16.97 -35.32 4.12
C GLU A 135 15.93 -36.27 4.73
N PRO A 136 15.59 -36.12 6.02
CA PRO A 136 14.51 -36.88 6.62
C PRO A 136 13.18 -36.59 5.89
N PRO A 137 12.27 -37.57 5.75
CA PRO A 137 10.98 -37.35 5.07
C PRO A 137 10.19 -36.22 5.75
N GLN A 138 10.01 -35.11 5.04
CA GLN A 138 9.16 -34.01 5.48
C GLN A 138 7.71 -34.50 5.54
N ASP A 139 7.01 -34.22 6.64
CA ASP A 139 5.59 -34.54 6.77
C ASP A 139 4.80 -33.75 5.70
N PRO A 140 4.02 -34.40 4.81
CA PRO A 140 3.22 -33.70 3.81
C PRO A 140 2.17 -32.74 4.40
N SER A 141 1.87 -32.82 5.71
CA SER A 141 1.07 -31.81 6.41
C SER A 141 1.70 -30.41 6.40
N PHE A 142 3.03 -30.32 6.35
CA PHE A 142 3.80 -29.06 6.40
C PHE A 142 3.42 -28.09 5.27
N TYR A 143 3.10 -28.62 4.09
CA TYR A 143 2.73 -27.88 2.88
C TYR A 143 1.23 -27.97 2.56
N ARG A 144 0.38 -28.09 3.58
CA ARG A 144 -1.09 -28.09 3.44
C ARG A 144 -1.71 -26.96 4.25
N LEU A 145 -2.73 -26.32 3.67
CA LEU A 145 -3.51 -25.31 4.38
C LEU A 145 -4.31 -25.94 5.54
N PRO A 146 -4.49 -25.26 6.67
CA PRO A 146 -5.35 -25.73 7.76
C PRO A 146 -6.82 -25.81 7.33
N GLY A 147 -7.49 -26.93 7.63
CA GLY A 147 -8.93 -27.11 7.38
C GLY A 147 -9.87 -26.35 8.33
N THR A 148 -9.43 -25.23 8.92
CA THR A 148 -10.20 -24.44 9.90
C THR A 148 -11.22 -23.51 9.25
N VAL A 149 -10.99 -23.15 7.99
CA VAL A 149 -11.83 -22.26 7.18
C VAL A 149 -11.93 -22.82 5.77
N VAL A 150 -13.13 -22.79 5.17
CA VAL A 150 -13.38 -23.24 3.80
C VAL A 150 -13.90 -22.07 2.96
N PRO A 151 -13.33 -21.80 1.77
CA PRO A 151 -13.88 -20.83 0.83
C PRO A 151 -15.11 -21.39 0.13
N VAL A 152 -16.11 -20.53 -0.06
CA VAL A 152 -17.41 -20.81 -0.67
C VAL A 152 -17.52 -20.13 -2.04
N HIS A 153 -17.06 -18.88 -2.14
CA HIS A 153 -17.07 -18.10 -3.38
C HIS A 153 -15.85 -17.17 -3.46
N TYR A 154 -15.51 -16.77 -4.69
CA TYR A 154 -14.42 -15.84 -5.01
C TYR A 154 -14.94 -14.82 -6.03
N ASP A 155 -15.12 -13.57 -5.60
CA ASP A 155 -15.19 -12.42 -6.51
C ASP A 155 -13.76 -11.92 -6.76
N LEU A 156 -13.32 -11.93 -8.02
CA LEU A 156 -11.95 -11.62 -8.43
C LEU A 156 -11.97 -10.49 -9.47
N TRP A 157 -11.59 -9.30 -9.02
CA TRP A 157 -11.28 -8.18 -9.90
C TRP A 157 -9.78 -8.15 -10.19
N LEU A 158 -9.43 -8.05 -11.47
CA LEU A 158 -8.05 -8.03 -11.96
C LEU A 158 -7.91 -6.94 -13.02
N HIS A 159 -6.84 -6.15 -12.92
CA HIS A 159 -6.50 -5.08 -13.85
C HIS A 159 -5.03 -5.20 -14.27
N PRO A 160 -4.75 -5.90 -15.37
CA PRO A 160 -3.43 -5.96 -16.00
C PRO A 160 -3.10 -4.64 -16.70
N ASN A 161 -1.83 -4.25 -16.62
CA ASN A 161 -1.21 -3.20 -17.40
C ASN A 161 -0.12 -3.88 -18.26
N LEU A 162 -0.35 -3.90 -19.57
CA LEU A 162 0.52 -4.59 -20.53
C LEU A 162 1.79 -3.81 -20.85
N GLU A 163 1.77 -2.48 -20.76
CA GLU A 163 2.90 -1.59 -21.03
C GLU A 163 3.99 -1.74 -19.93
N ASP A 164 3.58 -1.69 -18.66
CA ASP A 164 4.48 -1.90 -17.52
C ASP A 164 4.76 -3.40 -17.22
N GLY A 165 3.99 -4.32 -17.82
CA GLY A 165 4.02 -5.74 -17.48
C GLY A 165 3.65 -6.00 -16.00
N THR A 166 2.68 -5.26 -15.49
CA THR A 166 2.22 -5.34 -14.09
C THR A 166 0.72 -5.62 -14.00
N PHE A 167 0.24 -5.93 -12.80
CA PHE A 167 -1.19 -6.00 -12.52
C PHE A 167 -1.51 -5.53 -11.11
N SER A 168 -2.72 -5.01 -10.95
CA SER A 168 -3.38 -4.84 -9.65
C SER A 168 -4.64 -5.70 -9.61
N GLY A 169 -5.11 -6.00 -8.40
CA GLY A 169 -6.33 -6.78 -8.24
C GLY A 169 -6.92 -6.65 -6.84
N ARG A 170 -8.16 -7.09 -6.71
CA ARG A 170 -8.86 -7.29 -5.44
C ARG A 170 -9.56 -8.64 -5.53
N VAL A 171 -9.42 -9.43 -4.48
CA VAL A 171 -10.23 -10.64 -4.29
C VAL A 171 -11.08 -10.46 -3.03
N ALA A 172 -12.36 -10.79 -3.14
CA ALA A 172 -13.27 -10.95 -2.02
C ALA A 172 -13.66 -12.43 -1.95
N ILE A 173 -13.29 -13.07 -0.85
CA ILE A 173 -13.46 -14.52 -0.65
C ILE A 173 -14.54 -14.70 0.40
N ASP A 174 -15.70 -15.25 0.02
CA ASP A 174 -16.71 -15.65 0.99
C ASP A 174 -16.27 -16.98 1.61
N VAL A 175 -16.25 -17.03 2.95
CA VAL A 175 -15.69 -18.13 3.73
C VAL A 175 -16.63 -18.58 4.85
N THR A 176 -16.63 -19.88 5.13
CA THR A 176 -17.26 -20.47 6.31
C THR A 176 -16.17 -21.00 7.25
N VAL A 177 -16.24 -20.58 8.52
CA VAL A 177 -15.31 -21.02 9.57
C VAL A 177 -15.80 -22.34 10.18
N LEU A 178 -15.06 -23.43 9.98
CA LEU A 178 -15.40 -24.77 10.49
C LEU A 178 -14.85 -25.04 11.90
N SER A 179 -13.87 -24.26 12.35
CA SER A 179 -13.24 -24.43 13.65
C SER A 179 -12.75 -23.10 14.19
N ARG A 180 -12.84 -22.94 15.52
CA ARG A 180 -12.45 -21.71 16.22
C ARG A 180 -11.05 -21.26 15.79
N THR A 181 -10.96 -20.05 15.24
CA THR A 181 -9.72 -19.52 14.67
C THR A 181 -9.62 -18.01 14.85
N ARG A 182 -8.39 -17.49 14.70
CA ARG A 182 -8.10 -16.06 14.52
C ARG A 182 -7.32 -15.79 13.24
N GLN A 183 -7.07 -16.83 12.45
CA GLN A 183 -6.19 -16.79 11.29
C GLN A 183 -6.89 -17.37 10.07
N PHE A 184 -6.71 -16.68 8.94
CA PHE A 184 -6.91 -17.22 7.61
C PHE A 184 -5.51 -17.50 7.04
N VAL A 185 -5.27 -18.73 6.59
CA VAL A 185 -4.02 -19.13 5.93
C VAL A 185 -4.39 -19.57 4.53
N LEU A 186 -3.78 -18.93 3.53
CA LEU A 186 -4.03 -19.16 2.12
C LEU A 186 -2.72 -19.08 1.33
N HIS A 187 -2.69 -19.62 0.11
CA HIS A 187 -1.50 -19.49 -0.74
C HIS A 187 -1.33 -18.07 -1.29
N SER A 188 -0.08 -17.62 -1.41
CA SER A 188 0.30 -16.37 -2.08
C SER A 188 1.77 -16.41 -2.48
N SER A 189 2.04 -16.40 -3.79
CA SER A 189 3.39 -16.36 -4.35
C SER A 189 3.57 -15.18 -5.29
N GLY A 190 4.69 -14.44 -5.15
CA GLY A 190 5.05 -13.33 -6.02
C GLY A 190 4.06 -12.14 -6.04
N LEU A 191 3.21 -12.00 -5.02
CA LEU A 191 2.24 -10.91 -4.86
C LEU A 191 2.66 -9.95 -3.74
N THR A 192 2.37 -8.66 -3.94
CA THR A 192 2.37 -7.63 -2.89
C THR A 192 0.95 -7.43 -2.39
N ILE A 193 0.72 -7.41 -1.08
CA ILE A 193 -0.59 -7.03 -0.50
C ILE A 193 -0.65 -5.52 -0.31
N ASN A 194 -1.68 -4.91 -0.87
CA ASN A 194 -1.93 -3.47 -0.80
C ASN A 194 -2.84 -3.17 0.40
N GLY A 195 -2.42 -2.20 1.22
CA GLY A 195 -3.13 -1.87 2.47
C GLY A 195 -3.10 -3.01 3.50
N TYR A 196 -4.26 -3.29 4.10
CA TYR A 196 -4.47 -4.41 5.03
C TYR A 196 -5.71 -5.20 4.57
N PRO A 197 -5.66 -6.54 4.59
CA PRO A 197 -6.85 -7.35 4.40
C PRO A 197 -7.93 -7.03 5.44
N THR A 198 -9.18 -7.21 5.08
CA THR A 198 -10.32 -7.03 5.99
C THR A 198 -11.20 -8.27 6.00
N PHE A 199 -11.69 -8.66 7.17
CA PHE A 199 -12.69 -9.73 7.30
C PHE A 199 -13.98 -9.17 7.86
N LYS A 200 -15.09 -9.37 7.15
CA LYS A 200 -16.42 -8.91 7.54
C LYS A 200 -17.34 -10.13 7.75
N PRO A 201 -17.61 -10.54 8.99
CA PRO A 201 -18.68 -11.50 9.28
C PRO A 201 -20.03 -10.97 8.79
N GLU A 202 -20.94 -11.85 8.39
CA GLU A 202 -22.30 -11.43 7.97
C GLU A 202 -23.05 -10.68 9.09
N THR A 203 -22.79 -11.04 10.35
CA THR A 203 -23.49 -10.56 11.54
C THR A 203 -22.90 -9.29 12.16
N THR A 204 -21.72 -8.83 11.72
CA THR A 204 -20.87 -7.90 12.49
C THR A 204 -20.20 -6.87 11.56
N THR A 205 -19.67 -5.79 12.13
CA THR A 205 -18.80 -4.84 11.43
C THR A 205 -17.48 -5.49 10.98
N SER A 206 -16.83 -4.88 9.98
CA SER A 206 -15.53 -5.35 9.48
C SER A 206 -14.45 -5.31 10.56
N MET A 207 -13.71 -6.41 10.68
CA MET A 207 -12.58 -6.57 11.60
C MET A 207 -11.27 -6.17 10.93
N LEU A 208 -10.41 -5.46 11.68
CA LEU A 208 -9.06 -5.12 11.26
C LEU A 208 -8.12 -6.33 11.42
N THR A 209 -7.24 -6.53 10.45
CA THR A 209 -6.26 -7.62 10.44
C THR A 209 -4.81 -7.12 10.45
N THR A 210 -3.88 -8.04 10.65
CA THR A 210 -2.47 -7.94 10.27
C THR A 210 -2.13 -9.16 9.41
N TYR A 211 -1.02 -9.13 8.67
CA TYR A 211 -0.61 -10.27 7.85
C TYR A 211 0.90 -10.50 7.86
N ASN A 212 1.30 -11.72 7.51
CA ASN A 212 2.68 -12.16 7.34
C ASN A 212 2.78 -13.21 6.22
N PHE A 213 3.96 -13.31 5.60
CA PHE A 213 4.27 -14.30 4.56
C PHE A 213 5.23 -15.36 5.09
N ASP A 214 4.95 -16.63 4.80
CA ASP A 214 5.92 -17.73 4.76
C ASP A 214 6.31 -17.92 3.28
N LEU A 215 7.58 -17.64 2.95
CA LEU A 215 8.08 -17.71 1.58
C LEU A 215 8.56 -19.12 1.17
N GLU A 216 8.66 -20.05 2.12
CA GLU A 216 9.03 -21.45 1.86
C GLU A 216 7.79 -22.28 1.51
N ARG A 217 6.67 -22.02 2.20
CA ARG A 217 5.37 -22.68 1.95
C ARG A 217 4.47 -21.92 0.97
N GLU A 218 4.89 -20.72 0.56
CA GLU A 218 4.08 -19.75 -0.19
C GLU A 218 2.75 -19.43 0.52
N PHE A 219 2.76 -19.27 1.85
CA PHE A 219 1.56 -18.93 2.63
C PHE A 219 1.47 -17.44 2.96
N LEU A 220 0.28 -16.88 2.80
CA LEU A 220 -0.15 -15.63 3.42
C LEU A 220 -1.02 -15.95 4.64
N THR A 221 -0.52 -15.60 5.83
CA THR A 221 -1.26 -15.74 7.10
C THR A 221 -1.83 -14.39 7.51
N ILE A 222 -3.16 -14.26 7.52
CA ILE A 222 -3.90 -13.07 7.91
C ILE A 222 -4.47 -13.30 9.31
N THR A 223 -4.06 -12.50 10.29
CA THR A 223 -4.47 -12.60 11.70
C THR A 223 -5.44 -11.48 12.08
N ILE A 224 -6.55 -11.81 12.73
CA ILE A 224 -7.52 -10.85 13.25
C ILE A 224 -6.98 -10.20 14.53
N ASN A 225 -7.08 -8.86 14.60
CA ASN A 225 -6.56 -8.05 15.70
C ASN A 225 -7.52 -7.94 16.92
N ASN A 226 -8.76 -8.44 16.80
CA ASN A 226 -9.72 -8.57 17.91
C ASN A 226 -9.15 -9.42 19.07
N ILE A 227 -9.60 -9.24 20.30
CA ILE A 227 -9.19 -10.09 21.44
C ILE A 227 -9.83 -11.48 21.33
N GLN A 228 -11.06 -11.56 20.81
CA GLN A 228 -11.86 -12.79 20.76
C GLN A 228 -11.68 -13.55 19.43
N ASP A 229 -11.72 -14.88 19.50
CA ASP A 229 -11.67 -15.79 18.35
C ASP A 229 -12.96 -15.73 17.51
N ILE A 230 -12.85 -16.01 16.21
CA ILE A 230 -14.02 -16.38 15.39
C ILE A 230 -14.51 -17.76 15.87
N LEU A 231 -15.82 -17.95 15.93
CA LEU A 231 -16.44 -19.22 16.30
C LEU A 231 -16.71 -20.08 15.06
N PRO A 232 -16.88 -21.41 15.20
CA PRO A 232 -17.46 -22.25 14.15
C PRO A 232 -18.80 -21.70 13.64
N ASP A 233 -19.18 -22.12 12.44
CA ASP A 233 -20.41 -21.73 11.74
C ASP A 233 -20.52 -20.21 11.47
N THR A 234 -19.41 -19.47 11.56
CA THR A 234 -19.35 -18.06 11.14
C THR A 234 -19.08 -17.96 9.65
N ASN A 235 -20.01 -17.35 8.92
CA ASN A 235 -19.82 -16.90 7.54
C ASN A 235 -19.31 -15.45 7.50
N GLY A 236 -18.56 -15.11 6.46
CA GLY A 236 -18.18 -13.73 6.15
C GLY A 236 -17.28 -13.61 4.93
N THR A 237 -17.02 -12.38 4.51
CA THR A 237 -16.17 -12.08 3.35
C THR A 237 -14.78 -11.62 3.81
N LEU A 238 -13.73 -12.24 3.28
CA LEU A 238 -12.33 -11.86 3.43
C LEU A 238 -11.87 -11.11 2.17
N THR A 239 -11.63 -9.81 2.29
CA THR A 239 -11.20 -8.95 1.18
C THR A 239 -9.71 -8.66 1.24
N ILE A 240 -9.01 -8.88 0.12
CA ILE A 240 -7.57 -8.68 -0.05
C ILE A 240 -7.34 -7.86 -1.32
N GLU A 241 -6.60 -6.76 -1.23
CA GLU A 241 -6.08 -6.02 -2.39
C GLU A 241 -4.63 -6.41 -2.63
N PHE A 242 -4.24 -6.58 -3.90
CA PHE A 242 -2.91 -7.08 -4.26
C PHE A 242 -2.40 -6.50 -5.58
N SER A 243 -1.11 -6.68 -5.84
CA SER A 243 -0.47 -6.37 -7.11
C SER A 243 0.72 -7.30 -7.36
N GLY A 244 1.17 -7.36 -8.62
CA GLY A 244 2.30 -8.17 -9.03
C GLY A 244 2.82 -7.78 -10.41
N THR A 245 3.80 -8.56 -10.90
CA THR A 245 4.36 -8.43 -12.25
C THR A 245 4.11 -9.69 -13.07
N MET A 246 3.91 -9.50 -14.38
CA MET A 246 3.76 -10.50 -15.43
C MET A 246 5.07 -10.72 -16.20
N SER A 247 5.98 -9.74 -16.16
CA SER A 247 7.22 -9.71 -16.93
C SER A 247 8.17 -10.86 -16.58
N GLY A 248 8.72 -11.52 -17.60
CA GLY A 248 9.71 -12.59 -17.43
C GLY A 248 9.18 -13.89 -16.80
N LYS A 249 7.86 -14.09 -16.77
CA LYS A 249 7.22 -15.30 -16.21
C LYS A 249 6.66 -16.21 -17.30
N ILE A 250 6.52 -17.49 -16.95
CA ILE A 250 5.79 -18.52 -17.71
C ILE A 250 4.82 -19.34 -16.83
N VAL A 251 4.54 -18.85 -15.61
CA VAL A 251 3.69 -19.49 -14.59
C VAL A 251 2.84 -18.42 -13.90
N GLY A 252 1.59 -18.75 -13.59
CA GLY A 252 0.62 -17.80 -13.03
C GLY A 252 0.07 -16.85 -14.09
N LEU A 253 -0.07 -15.57 -13.74
CA LEU A 253 -0.36 -14.51 -14.71
C LEU A 253 0.96 -14.00 -15.31
N TYR A 254 1.12 -14.10 -16.63
CA TYR A 254 2.32 -13.73 -17.36
C TYR A 254 1.99 -12.98 -18.66
N SER A 255 2.97 -12.26 -19.19
CA SER A 255 2.91 -11.58 -20.49
C SER A 255 3.46 -12.49 -21.59
N SER A 256 2.76 -12.60 -22.71
CA SER A 256 3.25 -13.24 -23.94
C SER A 256 3.07 -12.26 -25.09
N SER A 257 3.99 -12.27 -26.04
CA SER A 257 3.94 -11.42 -27.24
C SER A 257 4.02 -12.23 -28.53
N TYR A 258 3.65 -11.62 -29.66
CA TYR A 258 3.66 -12.21 -30.99
C TYR A 258 4.09 -11.18 -32.06
N PRO A 259 4.70 -11.62 -33.18
CA PRO A 259 5.01 -10.72 -34.29
C PRO A 259 3.73 -10.31 -35.03
N GLY A 260 3.55 -9.01 -35.25
CA GLY A 260 2.52 -8.45 -36.12
C GLY A 260 2.93 -8.44 -37.60
N ASP A 261 1.96 -8.19 -38.49
CA ASP A 261 2.13 -8.26 -39.95
C ASP A 261 3.17 -7.27 -40.52
N ASN A 262 3.50 -6.22 -39.77
CA ASN A 262 4.50 -5.20 -40.08
C ASN A 262 5.88 -5.44 -39.42
N GLY A 263 6.03 -6.51 -38.63
CA GLY A 263 7.25 -6.80 -37.86
C GLY A 263 7.34 -6.11 -36.50
N GLU A 264 6.33 -5.36 -36.07
CA GLU A 264 6.19 -4.92 -34.68
C GLU A 264 5.90 -6.12 -33.76
N THR A 265 6.16 -5.98 -32.47
CA THR A 265 5.88 -7.01 -31.46
C THR A 265 4.68 -6.57 -30.63
N MET A 266 3.61 -7.38 -30.67
CA MET A 266 2.30 -7.17 -30.06
C MET A 266 2.10 -8.05 -28.83
#